data_AF-A0A7H4N4Q3-F1
#
_entry.id   AF-A0A7H4N4Q3-F1
#
_cell.length_a   1.000
_cell.length_b   1.000
_cell.length_c   1.000
_cell.angle_alpha   90.00
_cell.angle_beta   90.00
_cell.angle_gamma   90.00
#
_symmetry.space_group_name_H-M   'P 1'
#
loop_
_entity.id
_entity.type
_entity.pdbx_description
1 polymer ?
#
loop_
_entity_poly.entity_id
_entity_poly.type
_entity_poly.pdbx_seq_one_letter_code
_entity_poly.pdbx_strand_id
1 'polypeptide(L)'
;MLIVKGVVLNNSPSDLSHATLGNIAKNNNLTNGSASVILNEVTSNRASSLNGFIEVAGQRADVVIANPNGISCSGCSFINTNKAILTTGKVTFSDTGAIASYDVTGGKLSIDKNGMDASNSYAVLLADAIAINGTVNATNAIVAAGNFTFDNGSGAITSAGKAATARQYVYPEYSIDISNLGGIKANSITMVGNNLGFGVRNKGAIVANTSLSLTSFGSLTNEGSIASNGMMTQVLSAGNFKKYGKYILE
;
A
#
# COMPACT_ATOMS: atom_id res chain seq x y z
N MET A 1 18.78 15.07 20.68
CA MET A 1 17.58 15.35 19.85
C MET A 1 17.77 14.59 18.54
N LEU A 2 17.06 13.47 18.35
CA LEU A 2 17.13 12.69 17.12
C LEU A 2 16.38 13.48 16.04
N ILE A 3 17.11 14.07 15.08
CA ILE A 3 16.51 14.64 13.88
C ILE A 3 16.00 13.46 13.05
N VAL A 4 14.69 13.26 13.06
CA VAL A 4 14.04 12.31 12.15
C VAL A 4 14.17 12.90 10.75
N LYS A 5 14.86 12.21 9.84
CA LYS A 5 15.00 12.64 8.44
C LYS A 5 13.70 12.30 7.68
N GLY A 6 13.23 13.20 6.84
CA GLY A 6 12.00 13.04 6.06
C GLY A 6 11.92 14.04 4.91
N VAL A 7 10.78 14.07 4.23
CA VAL A 7 10.49 14.96 3.11
C VAL A 7 9.19 15.72 3.38
N VAL A 8 9.18 17.00 3.03
CA VAL A 8 7.98 17.84 3.01
C VAL A 8 7.58 18.13 1.57
N LEU A 9 6.35 17.77 1.22
CA LEU A 9 5.65 18.13 -0.01
C LEU A 9 4.92 19.45 0.24
N ASN A 10 5.45 20.54 -0.31
CA ASN A 10 4.90 21.88 -0.08
C ASN A 10 3.63 22.10 -0.93
N ASN A 11 2.47 21.93 -0.31
CA ASN A 11 1.15 22.13 -0.91
C ASN A 11 0.46 23.42 -0.43
N SER A 12 1.26 24.43 -0.03
CA SER A 12 0.76 25.68 0.54
C SER A 12 0.89 26.86 -0.43
N PRO A 13 -0.18 27.61 -0.74
CA PRO A 13 -0.11 28.82 -1.55
C PRO A 13 0.34 30.05 -0.74
N SER A 14 0.46 29.91 0.59
CA SER A 14 0.93 30.93 1.53
C SER A 14 2.14 30.44 2.33
N ASP A 15 2.93 31.38 2.87
CA ASP A 15 4.02 31.03 3.80
C ASP A 15 3.45 30.33 5.05
N LEU A 16 4.17 29.35 5.57
CA LEU A 16 3.79 28.57 6.75
C LEU A 16 4.88 28.64 7.82
N SER A 17 4.46 28.66 9.09
CA SER A 17 5.36 28.44 10.23
C SER A 17 5.24 26.98 10.67
N HIS A 18 6.27 26.17 10.40
CA HIS A 18 6.30 24.76 10.78
C HIS A 18 6.95 24.56 12.16
N ALA A 19 6.28 23.84 13.05
CA ALA A 19 6.67 23.72 14.46
C ALA A 19 8.08 23.15 14.69
N THR A 20 8.56 22.27 13.80
CA THR A 20 9.86 21.59 13.95
C THR A 20 10.86 21.90 12.83
N LEU A 21 10.41 22.50 11.72
CA LEU A 21 11.25 22.75 10.53
C LEU A 21 11.43 24.26 10.26
N GLY A 22 10.80 25.13 11.05
CA GLY A 22 10.84 26.57 10.86
C GLY A 22 9.91 27.04 9.74
N ASN A 23 10.16 28.22 9.19
CA ASN A 23 9.30 28.79 8.16
C ASN A 23 9.49 28.07 6.82
N ILE A 24 8.38 27.67 6.21
CA ILE A 24 8.30 27.10 4.87
C ILE A 24 7.67 28.17 3.98
N ALA A 25 8.43 28.68 3.01
CA ALA A 25 7.92 29.65 2.04
C ALA A 25 6.80 29.03 1.18
N LYS A 26 5.87 29.85 0.69
CA LYS A 26 4.80 29.42 -0.21
C LYS A 26 5.35 28.70 -1.46
N ASN A 27 4.56 27.76 -1.98
CA ASN A 27 4.84 27.14 -3.26
C ASN A 27 4.25 27.99 -4.41
N ASN A 28 5.10 28.73 -5.10
CA ASN A 28 4.70 29.58 -6.23
C ASN A 28 4.20 28.80 -7.46
N ASN A 29 4.36 27.48 -7.50
CA ASN A 29 3.83 26.64 -8.58
C ASN A 29 2.32 26.36 -8.45
N LEU A 30 1.72 26.67 -7.29
CA LEU A 30 0.30 26.46 -7.01
C LEU A 30 -0.57 27.61 -7.54
N THR A 31 -0.42 27.94 -8.83
CA THR A 31 -1.13 29.07 -9.48
C THR A 31 -2.64 28.86 -9.55
N ASN A 32 -3.09 27.60 -9.53
CA ASN A 32 -4.50 27.20 -9.56
C ASN A 32 -5.00 26.67 -8.20
N GLY A 33 -4.30 27.01 -7.11
CA GLY A 33 -4.58 26.52 -5.77
C GLY A 33 -3.81 25.24 -5.41
N SER A 34 -4.04 24.76 -4.19
CA SER A 34 -3.39 23.54 -3.69
C SER A 34 -3.86 22.29 -4.42
N ALA A 35 -2.96 21.32 -4.55
CA ALA A 35 -3.24 20.02 -5.15
C ALA A 35 -4.12 19.17 -4.23
N SER A 36 -5.07 18.43 -4.81
CA SER A 36 -5.81 17.36 -4.13
C SER A 36 -5.05 16.03 -4.15
N VAL A 37 -4.14 15.86 -5.11
CA VAL A 37 -3.26 14.69 -5.28
C VAL A 37 -1.84 15.15 -5.62
N ILE A 38 -0.85 14.60 -4.92
CA ILE A 38 0.58 14.83 -5.20
C ILE A 38 1.18 13.52 -5.70
N LEU A 39 1.39 13.44 -7.01
CA LEU A 39 2.03 12.31 -7.66
C LEU A 39 3.54 12.48 -7.73
N ASN A 40 4.27 11.56 -7.13
CA ASN A 40 5.72 11.42 -7.22
C ASN A 40 6.04 10.18 -8.06
N GLU A 41 6.27 10.37 -9.34
CA GLU A 41 6.57 9.30 -10.29
C GLU A 41 8.08 9.20 -10.55
N VAL A 42 8.65 8.01 -10.38
CA VAL A 42 10.05 7.74 -10.71
C VAL A 42 10.16 7.26 -12.15
N THR A 43 10.83 8.04 -12.99
CA THR A 43 11.02 7.76 -14.42
C THR A 43 12.37 7.12 -14.74
N SER A 44 13.26 7.00 -13.75
CA SER A 44 14.54 6.27 -13.87
C SER A 44 14.34 4.76 -13.74
N ASN A 45 15.42 3.98 -13.86
CA ASN A 45 15.42 2.53 -13.60
C ASN A 45 15.75 2.16 -12.13
N ARG A 46 15.79 3.15 -11.23
CA ARG A 46 16.15 2.94 -9.82
C ARG A 46 14.91 2.74 -8.94
N ALA A 47 15.01 1.79 -8.02
CA ALA A 47 14.01 1.61 -6.95
C ALA A 47 14.04 2.76 -5.91
N SER A 48 12.91 2.95 -5.22
CA SER A 48 12.74 3.94 -4.15
C SER A 48 12.94 3.34 -2.77
N SER A 49 13.53 4.10 -1.85
CA SER A 49 13.65 3.74 -0.44
C SER A 49 13.09 4.85 0.45
N LEU A 50 12.06 4.53 1.23
CA LEU A 50 11.34 5.45 2.11
C LEU A 50 11.68 5.10 3.57
N ASN A 51 12.54 5.91 4.20
CA ASN A 51 13.09 5.64 5.54
C ASN A 51 12.79 6.77 6.54
N GLY A 52 11.65 7.44 6.39
CA GLY A 52 11.29 8.60 7.17
C GLY A 52 9.90 9.14 6.84
N PHE A 53 9.54 10.27 7.43
CA PHE A 53 8.24 10.87 7.20
C PHE A 53 8.13 11.49 5.80
N ILE A 54 6.91 11.47 5.27
CA ILE A 54 6.46 12.22 4.11
C ILE A 54 5.30 13.08 4.60
N GLU A 55 5.50 14.38 4.62
CA GLU A 55 4.53 15.35 5.11
C GLU A 55 3.99 16.19 3.96
N VAL A 56 2.68 16.43 3.94
CA VAL A 56 2.10 17.48 3.10
C VAL A 56 1.98 18.75 3.92
N ALA A 57 2.76 19.78 3.58
CA ALA A 57 2.63 21.10 4.22
C ALA A 57 1.52 21.91 3.55
N GLY A 58 0.63 22.49 4.35
CA GLY A 58 -0.53 23.24 3.86
C GLY A 58 -1.76 22.36 3.67
N GLN A 59 -2.44 22.51 2.53
CA GLN A 59 -3.68 21.77 2.26
C GLN A 59 -3.41 20.26 2.20
N ARG A 60 -4.21 19.48 2.93
CA ARG A 60 -4.16 18.01 2.93
C ARG A 60 -4.45 17.44 1.53
N ALA A 61 -3.69 16.42 1.12
CA ALA A 61 -3.81 15.79 -0.21
C ALA A 61 -3.63 14.26 -0.15
N ASP A 62 -4.01 13.56 -1.22
CA ASP A 62 -3.51 12.22 -1.48
C ASP A 62 -2.04 12.29 -1.91
N VAL A 63 -1.22 11.33 -1.46
CA VAL A 63 0.19 11.21 -1.85
C VAL A 63 0.38 9.88 -2.55
N VAL A 64 0.85 9.94 -3.80
CA VAL A 64 1.18 8.77 -4.62
C VAL A 64 2.70 8.71 -4.79
N ILE A 65 3.31 7.58 -4.44
CA ILE A 65 4.68 7.23 -4.82
C ILE A 65 4.61 6.09 -5.83
N ALA A 66 4.89 6.40 -7.09
CA ALA A 66 4.84 5.44 -8.19
C ALA A 66 6.25 5.11 -8.67
N ASN A 67 6.66 3.84 -8.55
CA ASN A 67 7.95 3.37 -9.04
C ASN A 67 7.90 1.92 -9.51
N PRO A 68 7.82 1.67 -10.83
CA PRO A 68 7.81 0.32 -11.41
C PRO A 68 9.02 -0.54 -11.07
N ASN A 69 10.15 0.07 -10.72
CA ASN A 69 11.38 -0.66 -10.36
C ASN A 69 11.34 -1.22 -8.93
N GLY A 70 10.34 -0.83 -8.13
CA GLY A 70 10.15 -1.30 -6.77
C GLY A 70 10.28 -0.20 -5.71
N ILE A 71 9.72 -0.49 -4.54
CA ILE A 71 9.65 0.41 -3.39
C ILE A 71 9.97 -0.38 -2.11
N SER A 72 10.83 0.17 -1.26
CA SER A 72 11.02 -0.29 0.12
C SER A 72 10.60 0.80 1.09
N CYS A 73 9.80 0.48 2.11
CA CYS A 73 9.48 1.35 3.23
C CYS A 73 10.01 0.74 4.52
N SER A 74 10.82 1.48 5.27
CA SER A 74 11.33 1.06 6.58
C SER A 74 11.20 2.21 7.58
N GLY A 75 10.09 2.21 8.33
CA GLY A 75 9.76 3.31 9.24
C GLY A 75 9.30 4.56 8.47
N CYS A 76 8.72 4.37 7.28
CA CYS A 76 8.09 5.48 6.58
C CYS A 76 6.78 5.86 7.26
N SER A 77 6.50 7.16 7.33
CA SER A 77 5.25 7.67 7.89
C SER A 77 4.64 8.75 7.01
N PHE A 78 3.31 8.87 7.05
CA PHE A 78 2.57 9.85 6.25
C PHE A 78 1.85 10.84 7.15
N ILE A 79 2.13 12.13 6.95
CA ILE A 79 1.62 13.23 7.78
C ILE A 79 0.76 14.14 6.90
N ASN A 80 -0.39 14.56 7.43
CA ASN A 80 -1.36 15.41 6.74
C ASN A 80 -1.73 14.88 5.33
N THR A 81 -1.96 13.57 5.23
CA THR A 81 -2.22 12.87 3.96
C THR A 81 -3.58 12.17 4.02
N ASN A 82 -4.42 12.28 2.99
CA ASN A 82 -5.69 11.55 2.88
C ASN A 82 -5.43 10.06 2.61
N LYS A 83 -4.93 9.72 1.43
CA LYS A 83 -4.44 8.40 1.05
C LYS A 83 -2.92 8.42 0.81
N ALA A 84 -2.22 7.48 1.41
CA ALA A 84 -0.83 7.14 1.13
C ALA A 84 -0.81 5.94 0.17
N ILE A 85 -0.51 6.20 -1.10
CA ILE A 85 -0.53 5.21 -2.18
C ILE A 85 0.91 4.87 -2.56
N LEU A 86 1.32 3.63 -2.32
CA LEU A 86 2.61 3.08 -2.77
C LEU A 86 2.34 2.10 -3.90
N THR A 87 2.83 2.41 -5.10
CA THR A 87 2.54 1.59 -6.29
C THR A 87 3.77 1.29 -7.13
N THR A 88 3.90 0.06 -7.62
CA THR A 88 4.81 -0.27 -8.73
C THR A 88 4.10 -0.25 -10.08
N GLY A 89 2.82 0.14 -10.11
CA GLY A 89 2.09 0.33 -11.34
C GLY A 89 2.41 1.65 -12.03
N LYS A 90 2.25 1.65 -13.35
CA LYS A 90 2.24 2.89 -14.14
C LYS A 90 0.95 3.65 -13.85
N VAL A 91 1.05 4.96 -13.61
CA VAL A 91 -0.13 5.80 -13.38
C VAL A 91 -0.71 6.23 -14.73
N THR A 92 -2.03 6.11 -14.88
CA THR A 92 -2.75 6.59 -16.07
C THR A 92 -3.68 7.74 -15.67
N PHE A 93 -4.01 8.58 -16.65
CA PHE A 93 -4.85 9.76 -16.44
C PHE A 93 -6.10 9.68 -17.31
N SER A 94 -7.19 10.24 -16.79
CA SER A 94 -8.39 10.53 -17.57
C SER A 94 -8.17 11.74 -18.48
N ASP A 95 -9.12 11.97 -19.39
CA ASP A 95 -9.13 13.15 -20.27
C ASP A 95 -9.19 14.48 -19.48
N THR A 96 -9.61 14.45 -18.22
CA THR A 96 -9.65 15.60 -17.31
C THR A 96 -8.35 15.82 -16.53
N GLY A 97 -7.33 14.97 -16.74
CA GLY A 97 -6.06 15.02 -16.02
C GLY A 97 -6.09 14.46 -14.60
N ALA A 98 -7.21 13.86 -14.17
CA ALA A 98 -7.29 13.12 -12.91
C ALA A 98 -6.63 11.74 -13.07
N ILE A 99 -6.13 11.15 -11.97
CA ILE A 99 -5.65 9.77 -12.01
C ILE A 99 -6.83 8.84 -12.30
N ALA A 100 -6.74 8.09 -13.39
CA ALA A 100 -7.74 7.11 -13.82
C ALA A 100 -7.44 5.73 -13.23
N SER A 101 -6.22 5.22 -13.43
CA SER A 101 -5.84 3.89 -12.96
C SER A 101 -4.38 3.76 -12.58
N TYR A 102 -4.06 2.62 -11.96
CA TYR A 102 -2.70 2.14 -11.75
C TYR A 102 -2.55 0.77 -12.41
N ASP A 103 -1.69 0.69 -13.42
CA ASP A 103 -1.44 -0.54 -14.19
C ASP A 103 -0.20 -1.25 -13.65
N VAL A 104 -0.42 -2.30 -12.87
CA VAL A 104 0.64 -3.06 -12.20
C VAL A 104 1.02 -4.24 -13.07
N THR A 105 2.24 -4.24 -13.60
CA THR A 105 2.77 -5.32 -14.47
C THR A 105 4.02 -6.00 -13.92
N GLY A 106 4.61 -5.46 -12.86
CA GLY A 106 5.83 -5.94 -12.25
C GLY A 106 6.20 -5.14 -11.01
N GLY A 107 7.42 -5.34 -10.51
CA GLY A 107 7.97 -4.62 -9.38
C GLY A 107 7.55 -5.18 -8.02
N LYS A 108 8.44 -5.01 -7.04
CA LYS A 108 8.22 -5.45 -5.66
C LYS A 108 8.05 -4.25 -4.73
N LEU A 109 7.05 -4.32 -3.87
CA LEU A 109 6.90 -3.45 -2.72
C LEU A 109 7.27 -4.22 -1.44
N SER A 110 8.07 -3.60 -0.58
CA SER A 110 8.45 -4.16 0.71
C SER A 110 8.17 -3.17 1.83
N ILE A 111 7.47 -3.63 2.87
CA ILE A 111 7.37 -2.95 4.16
C ILE A 111 8.34 -3.68 5.09
N ASP A 112 9.49 -3.09 5.35
CA ASP A 112 10.56 -3.68 6.12
C ASP A 112 10.31 -3.62 7.62
N LYS A 113 11.23 -4.17 8.41
CA LYS A 113 11.08 -4.41 9.86
C LYS A 113 10.57 -3.23 10.69
N ASN A 114 10.85 -1.99 10.29
CA ASN A 114 10.45 -0.78 11.01
C ASN A 114 9.01 -0.34 10.66
N GLY A 115 8.35 -1.03 9.73
CA GLY A 115 6.94 -0.84 9.41
C GLY A 115 6.63 0.38 8.57
N MET A 116 5.33 0.65 8.45
CA MET A 116 4.73 1.81 7.82
C MET A 116 3.71 2.41 8.77
N ASP A 117 3.78 3.72 9.01
CA ASP A 117 2.81 4.45 9.80
C ASP A 117 1.97 5.39 8.92
N ALA A 118 0.76 4.94 8.61
CA ALA A 118 -0.30 5.70 7.99
C ALA A 118 -1.50 5.81 8.95
N SER A 119 -1.29 5.81 10.27
CA SER A 119 -2.38 5.70 11.26
C SER A 119 -3.43 6.82 11.18
N ASN A 120 -3.14 7.91 10.48
CA ASN A 120 -4.06 9.03 10.22
C ASN A 120 -4.48 9.13 8.74
N SER A 121 -4.22 8.10 7.92
CA SER A 121 -4.39 8.06 6.47
C SER A 121 -4.87 6.69 5.99
N TYR A 122 -5.42 6.61 4.78
CA TYR A 122 -5.59 5.30 4.12
C TYR A 122 -4.27 4.83 3.54
N ALA A 123 -3.97 3.55 3.68
CA ALA A 123 -2.84 2.92 3.01
C ALA A 123 -3.35 2.15 1.77
N VAL A 124 -2.77 2.42 0.60
CA VAL A 124 -3.06 1.68 -0.62
C VAL A 124 -1.74 1.15 -1.19
N LEU A 125 -1.54 -0.15 -1.12
CA LEU A 125 -0.31 -0.85 -1.49
C LEU A 125 -0.58 -1.69 -2.74
N LEU A 126 0.00 -1.30 -3.88
CA LEU A 126 -0.25 -1.90 -5.19
C LEU A 126 1.08 -2.35 -5.81
N ALA A 127 1.31 -3.65 -5.99
CA ALA A 127 2.53 -4.11 -6.65
C ALA A 127 2.38 -5.51 -7.27
N ASP A 128 3.31 -5.98 -8.09
CA ASP A 128 3.22 -7.38 -8.56
C ASP A 128 3.53 -8.36 -7.42
N ALA A 129 4.43 -7.99 -6.51
CA ALA A 129 4.69 -8.71 -5.27
C ALA A 129 4.82 -7.76 -4.07
N ILE A 130 4.17 -8.11 -2.96
CA ILE A 130 4.20 -7.35 -1.71
C ILE A 130 4.75 -8.22 -0.57
N ALA A 131 5.83 -7.76 0.06
CA ALA A 131 6.40 -8.37 1.26
C ALA A 131 6.16 -7.46 2.48
N ILE A 132 5.59 -7.99 3.56
CA ILE A 132 5.30 -7.26 4.79
C ILE A 132 6.09 -7.88 5.93
N ASN A 133 7.24 -7.26 6.22
CA ASN A 133 8.21 -7.67 7.23
C ASN A 133 8.13 -6.85 8.53
N GLY A 134 7.46 -5.70 8.49
CA GLY A 134 7.06 -4.90 9.66
C GLY A 134 5.57 -4.58 9.62
N THR A 135 5.05 -3.95 10.68
CA THR A 135 3.62 -3.66 10.77
C THR A 135 3.24 -2.46 9.90
N VAL A 136 2.15 -2.58 9.14
CA VAL A 136 1.43 -1.48 8.50
C VAL A 136 0.30 -1.04 9.44
N ASN A 137 0.34 0.21 9.91
CA ASN A 137 -0.77 0.81 10.66
C ASN A 137 -1.46 1.84 9.77
N ALA A 138 -2.78 1.75 9.62
CA ALA A 138 -3.56 2.67 8.79
C ALA A 138 -4.97 2.87 9.33
N THR A 139 -5.67 3.92 8.91
CA THR A 139 -7.11 4.02 9.22
C THR A 139 -7.90 2.99 8.40
N ASN A 140 -7.59 2.83 7.13
CA ASN A 140 -8.05 1.72 6.27
C ASN A 140 -6.90 1.27 5.36
N ALA A 141 -6.89 0.01 4.93
CA ALA A 141 -5.84 -0.56 4.09
C ALA A 141 -6.40 -1.31 2.88
N ILE A 142 -5.84 -1.03 1.70
CA ILE A 142 -5.98 -1.85 0.50
C ILE A 142 -4.61 -2.40 0.16
N VAL A 143 -4.48 -3.72 0.04
CA VAL A 143 -3.25 -4.41 -0.35
C VAL A 143 -3.56 -5.32 -1.54
N ALA A 144 -3.20 -4.87 -2.74
CA ALA A 144 -3.44 -5.63 -3.96
C ALA A 144 -2.10 -6.00 -4.60
N ALA A 145 -1.90 -7.31 -4.80
CA ALA A 145 -0.70 -7.85 -5.40
C ALA A 145 -0.98 -8.68 -6.65
N GLY A 146 -0.07 -8.60 -7.61
CA GLY A 146 -0.11 -9.33 -8.88
C GLY A 146 -0.23 -8.40 -10.09
N ASN A 147 -0.62 -8.95 -11.23
CA ASN A 147 -0.76 -8.21 -12.47
C ASN A 147 -2.23 -7.82 -12.68
N PHE A 148 -2.53 -6.53 -12.53
CA PHE A 148 -3.88 -5.98 -12.58
C PHE A 148 -3.87 -4.50 -12.94
N THR A 149 -5.05 -3.99 -13.30
CA THR A 149 -5.36 -2.56 -13.32
C THR A 149 -6.24 -2.24 -12.11
N PHE A 150 -5.83 -1.26 -11.30
CA PHE A 150 -6.65 -0.69 -10.23
C PHE A 150 -7.32 0.59 -10.73
N ASP A 151 -8.65 0.60 -10.80
CA ASP A 151 -9.42 1.78 -11.14
C ASP A 151 -9.54 2.72 -9.94
N ASN A 152 -9.07 3.96 -10.08
CA ASN A 152 -8.97 4.90 -8.96
C ASN A 152 -10.34 5.43 -8.49
N GLY A 153 -11.35 5.44 -9.37
CA GLY A 153 -12.68 5.95 -9.07
C GLY A 153 -13.56 4.93 -8.34
N SER A 154 -13.61 3.71 -8.86
CA SER A 154 -14.43 2.60 -8.34
C SER A 154 -13.71 1.73 -7.31
N GLY A 155 -12.38 1.74 -7.29
CA GLY A 155 -11.56 0.80 -6.52
C GLY A 155 -11.56 -0.62 -7.08
N ALA A 156 -12.07 -0.83 -8.30
CA ALA A 156 -12.09 -2.14 -8.94
C ALA A 156 -10.68 -2.62 -9.29
N ILE A 157 -10.42 -3.91 -9.09
CA ILE A 157 -9.17 -4.58 -9.47
C ILE A 157 -9.49 -5.54 -10.61
N THR A 158 -9.03 -5.20 -11.80
CA THR A 158 -9.23 -6.00 -13.01
C THR A 158 -7.95 -6.76 -13.32
N SER A 159 -8.03 -8.09 -13.34
CA SER A 159 -6.88 -8.94 -13.62
C SER A 159 -6.36 -8.75 -15.05
N ALA A 160 -5.04 -8.75 -15.20
CA ALA A 160 -4.36 -8.75 -16.51
C ALA A 160 -3.85 -10.16 -16.92
N GLY A 161 -4.25 -11.22 -16.19
CA GLY A 161 -4.17 -12.61 -16.66
C GLY A 161 -2.84 -13.35 -16.40
N LYS A 162 -1.95 -12.82 -15.55
CA LYS A 162 -0.73 -13.54 -15.14
C LYS A 162 -1.05 -14.78 -14.31
N ALA A 163 -0.41 -15.90 -14.66
CA ALA A 163 -0.57 -17.20 -14.01
C ALA A 163 0.77 -17.86 -13.69
N ALA A 164 0.79 -18.72 -12.67
CA ALA A 164 1.95 -19.49 -12.27
C ALA A 164 2.37 -20.48 -13.36
N THR A 165 3.67 -20.60 -13.57
CA THR A 165 4.27 -21.65 -14.40
C THR A 165 4.23 -23.02 -13.71
N ALA A 166 4.41 -24.11 -14.46
CA ALA A 166 4.50 -25.46 -13.89
C ALA A 166 5.53 -25.57 -12.75
N ARG A 167 6.67 -24.87 -12.87
CA ARG A 167 7.70 -24.80 -11.82
C ARG A 167 7.18 -24.10 -10.56
N GLN A 168 6.44 -23.01 -10.71
CA GLN A 168 5.88 -22.25 -9.59
C GLN A 168 4.73 -22.98 -8.89
N TYR A 169 4.08 -23.96 -9.53
CA TYR A 169 3.16 -24.87 -8.83
C TYR A 169 3.89 -25.86 -7.90
N VAL A 170 5.12 -26.27 -8.25
CA VAL A 170 5.96 -27.14 -7.41
C VAL A 170 6.68 -26.34 -6.33
N TYR A 171 7.09 -25.10 -6.63
CA TYR A 171 7.74 -24.16 -5.71
C TYR A 171 6.89 -22.90 -5.58
N PRO A 172 5.89 -22.89 -4.67
CA PRO A 172 4.95 -21.79 -4.55
C PRO A 172 5.63 -20.45 -4.29
N GLU A 173 5.29 -19.47 -5.13
CA GLU A 173 5.58 -18.06 -4.91
C GLU A 173 4.34 -17.35 -4.35
N TYR A 174 4.56 -16.23 -3.68
CA TYR A 174 3.49 -15.49 -3.01
C TYR A 174 3.38 -14.08 -3.58
N SER A 175 2.17 -13.69 -3.97
CA SER A 175 1.85 -12.31 -4.35
C SER A 175 1.88 -11.40 -3.12
N ILE A 176 1.39 -11.90 -1.97
CA ILE A 176 1.46 -11.23 -0.68
C ILE A 176 2.09 -12.18 0.33
N ASP A 177 3.19 -11.77 0.96
CA ASP A 177 3.88 -12.54 1.99
C ASP A 177 4.10 -11.70 3.24
N ILE A 178 3.39 -12.04 4.32
CA ILE A 178 3.51 -11.39 5.63
C ILE A 178 4.37 -12.28 6.53
N SER A 179 5.49 -11.74 7.00
CA SER A 179 6.39 -12.42 7.93
C SER A 179 5.80 -12.51 9.35
N ASN A 180 6.45 -13.25 10.25
CA ASN A 180 6.06 -13.35 11.65
C ASN A 180 6.21 -12.02 12.44
N LEU A 181 7.07 -11.10 11.98
CA LEU A 181 7.20 -9.75 12.52
C LEU A 181 6.31 -8.73 11.78
N GLY A 182 5.75 -9.14 10.66
CA GLY A 182 4.87 -8.34 9.83
C GLY A 182 3.44 -8.30 10.36
N GLY A 183 2.65 -7.40 9.79
CA GLY A 183 1.23 -7.35 10.08
C GLY A 183 0.55 -6.16 9.41
N ILE A 184 -0.77 -6.18 9.44
CA ILE A 184 -1.62 -5.07 8.98
C ILE A 184 -2.63 -4.81 10.09
N LYS A 185 -2.71 -3.56 10.54
CA LYS A 185 -3.68 -3.09 11.52
C LYS A 185 -4.43 -1.90 10.94
N ALA A 186 -5.73 -2.05 10.75
CA ALA A 186 -6.59 -0.98 10.25
C ALA A 186 -8.05 -1.19 10.67
N ASN A 187 -8.93 -0.21 10.40
CA ASN A 187 -10.35 -0.41 10.63
C ASN A 187 -10.93 -1.37 9.57
N SER A 188 -10.76 -1.05 8.29
CA SER A 188 -11.12 -1.93 7.19
C SER A 188 -9.90 -2.34 6.39
N ILE A 189 -9.82 -3.63 6.03
CA ILE A 189 -8.73 -4.22 5.26
C ILE A 189 -9.31 -4.95 4.06
N THR A 190 -8.85 -4.57 2.86
CA THR A 190 -9.07 -5.31 1.62
C THR A 190 -7.74 -5.85 1.12
N MET A 191 -7.66 -7.16 0.89
CA MET A 191 -6.47 -7.83 0.38
C MET A 191 -6.80 -8.65 -0.86
N VAL A 192 -6.04 -8.48 -1.94
CA VAL A 192 -6.23 -9.22 -3.19
C VAL A 192 -4.89 -9.74 -3.70
N GLY A 193 -4.71 -11.05 -3.72
CA GLY A 193 -3.60 -11.71 -4.44
C GLY A 193 -4.09 -12.19 -5.80
N ASN A 194 -3.85 -11.43 -6.86
CA ASN A 194 -4.51 -11.57 -8.15
C ASN A 194 -3.88 -12.57 -9.14
N ASN A 195 -2.57 -12.84 -9.03
CA ASN A 195 -1.91 -13.78 -9.94
C ASN A 195 -2.42 -15.21 -9.70
N LEU A 196 -2.93 -15.86 -10.75
CA LEU A 196 -3.46 -17.23 -10.65
C LEU A 196 -2.34 -18.19 -10.23
N GLY A 197 -2.56 -18.95 -9.15
CA GLY A 197 -1.58 -19.92 -8.63
C GLY A 197 -0.47 -19.32 -7.75
N PHE A 198 -0.33 -17.99 -7.67
CA PHE A 198 0.55 -17.35 -6.69
C PHE A 198 -0.21 -17.15 -5.38
N GLY A 199 0.38 -17.57 -4.26
CA GLY A 199 -0.32 -17.60 -2.98
C GLY A 199 -0.39 -16.27 -2.26
N VAL A 200 -1.19 -16.25 -1.20
CA VAL A 200 -1.12 -15.26 -0.12
C VAL A 200 -0.73 -16.00 1.16
N ARG A 201 0.32 -15.53 1.84
CA ARG A 201 0.76 -16.10 3.12
C ARG A 201 0.74 -15.08 4.24
N ASN A 202 0.15 -15.46 5.36
CA ASN A 202 0.21 -14.70 6.60
C ASN A 202 0.87 -15.50 7.72
N LYS A 203 2.06 -15.08 8.16
CA LYS A 203 2.71 -15.57 9.39
C LYS A 203 2.60 -14.58 10.56
N GLY A 204 2.16 -13.36 10.27
CA GLY A 204 2.08 -12.25 11.21
C GLY A 204 0.66 -12.04 11.74
N ALA A 205 0.33 -10.78 12.01
CA ALA A 205 -0.99 -10.40 12.51
C ALA A 205 -1.74 -9.49 11.53
N ILE A 206 -2.90 -9.95 11.05
CA ILE A 206 -3.89 -9.12 10.35
C ILE A 206 -4.99 -8.80 11.36
N VAL A 207 -5.21 -7.52 11.65
CA VAL A 207 -6.19 -7.04 12.61
C VAL A 207 -7.06 -5.97 11.97
N ALA A 208 -8.33 -6.31 11.75
CA ALA A 208 -9.35 -5.40 11.25
C ALA A 208 -10.34 -5.05 12.36
N ASN A 209 -10.58 -3.77 12.64
CA ASN A 209 -11.55 -3.39 13.67
C ASN A 209 -13.01 -3.42 13.17
N THR A 210 -13.23 -3.26 11.87
CA THR A 210 -14.55 -3.06 11.26
C THR A 210 -14.83 -4.08 10.17
N SER A 211 -13.92 -4.24 9.20
CA SER A 211 -14.14 -5.23 8.14
C SER A 211 -12.86 -5.82 7.55
N LEU A 212 -12.93 -7.10 7.17
CA LEU A 212 -11.88 -7.78 6.44
C LEU A 212 -12.43 -8.47 5.20
N SER A 213 -11.86 -8.14 4.04
CA SER A 213 -12.00 -8.89 2.80
C SER A 213 -10.63 -9.35 2.33
N LEU A 214 -10.46 -10.65 2.12
CA LEU A 214 -9.23 -11.24 1.61
C LEU A 214 -9.56 -12.24 0.50
N THR A 215 -9.06 -11.97 -0.70
CA THR A 215 -9.23 -12.83 -1.87
C THR A 215 -7.86 -13.23 -2.42
N SER A 216 -7.65 -14.52 -2.60
CA SER A 216 -6.46 -15.09 -3.24
C SER A 216 -6.86 -15.89 -4.48
N PHE A 217 -6.29 -15.56 -5.63
CA PHE A 217 -6.41 -16.35 -6.87
C PHE A 217 -5.36 -17.49 -6.93
N GLY A 218 -4.54 -17.65 -5.88
CA GLY A 218 -3.76 -18.86 -5.63
C GLY A 218 -4.11 -19.49 -4.29
N SER A 219 -3.14 -20.15 -3.64
CA SER A 219 -3.34 -20.72 -2.31
C SER A 219 -3.28 -19.65 -1.21
N LEU A 220 -4.18 -19.70 -0.25
CA LEU A 220 -4.14 -18.84 0.94
C LEU A 220 -3.66 -19.65 2.15
N THR A 221 -2.54 -19.25 2.74
CA THR A 221 -1.94 -19.91 3.91
C THR A 221 -1.90 -18.95 5.10
N ASN A 222 -2.63 -19.28 6.17
CA ASN A 222 -2.54 -18.55 7.44
C ASN A 222 -1.81 -19.38 8.49
N GLU A 223 -0.61 -18.96 8.87
CA GLU A 223 0.24 -19.48 9.94
C GLU A 223 0.27 -18.57 11.18
N GLY A 224 -0.17 -17.31 11.04
CA GLY A 224 -0.24 -16.31 12.11
C GLY A 224 -1.65 -16.12 12.68
N SER A 225 -2.05 -14.87 12.88
CA SER A 225 -3.40 -14.52 13.34
C SER A 225 -4.14 -13.64 12.36
N ILE A 226 -5.41 -13.94 12.17
CA ILE A 226 -6.38 -13.05 11.53
C ILE A 226 -7.46 -12.74 12.56
N ALA A 227 -7.58 -11.47 12.94
CA ALA A 227 -8.58 -10.98 13.87
C ALA A 227 -9.47 -9.93 13.17
N SER A 228 -10.78 -10.09 13.31
CA SER A 228 -11.77 -9.10 12.88
C SER A 228 -12.72 -8.85 14.04
N ASN A 229 -12.70 -7.64 14.60
CA ASN A 229 -13.62 -7.23 15.69
C ASN A 229 -14.97 -6.73 15.14
N GLY A 230 -15.10 -6.70 13.82
CA GLY A 230 -16.33 -6.44 13.09
C GLY A 230 -16.58 -7.51 12.02
N MET A 231 -17.21 -7.13 10.92
CA MET A 231 -17.62 -8.08 9.89
C MET A 231 -16.43 -8.66 9.10
N MET A 232 -16.22 -9.97 9.20
CA MET A 232 -15.41 -10.68 8.22
C MET A 232 -16.24 -10.92 6.96
N THR A 233 -16.14 -10.00 6.00
CA THR A 233 -16.99 -10.00 4.81
C THR A 233 -16.67 -11.16 3.88
N GLN A 234 -15.37 -11.47 3.69
CA GLN A 234 -14.94 -12.50 2.74
C GLN A 234 -13.52 -12.98 3.01
N VAL A 235 -13.31 -14.31 2.99
CA VAL A 235 -11.98 -14.94 2.89
C VAL A 235 -12.06 -16.03 1.83
N LEU A 236 -11.58 -15.74 0.61
CA LEU A 236 -11.63 -16.65 -0.53
C LEU A 236 -10.25 -17.04 -1.03
N SER A 237 -10.17 -18.26 -1.54
CA SER A 237 -8.99 -18.83 -2.18
C SER A 237 -9.43 -19.65 -3.39
N ALA A 238 -8.92 -19.33 -4.58
CA ALA A 238 -9.12 -20.16 -5.78
C ALA A 238 -8.26 -21.44 -5.74
N GLY A 239 -7.18 -21.43 -4.96
CA GLY A 239 -6.37 -22.62 -4.64
C GLY A 239 -6.65 -23.17 -3.24
N ASN A 240 -5.70 -23.94 -2.70
CA ASN A 240 -5.83 -24.51 -1.36
C ASN A 240 -5.89 -23.43 -0.28
N PHE A 241 -6.85 -23.56 0.63
CA PHE A 241 -6.90 -22.80 1.87
C PHE A 241 -6.27 -23.62 3.00
N LYS A 242 -5.12 -23.17 3.51
CA LYS A 242 -4.38 -23.82 4.59
C LYS A 242 -4.42 -22.97 5.86
N LYS A 243 -4.95 -23.54 6.94
CA LYS A 243 -5.10 -22.88 8.24
C LYS A 243 -4.29 -23.60 9.31
N TYR A 244 -3.16 -22.99 9.69
CA TYR A 244 -2.32 -23.40 10.81
C TYR A 244 -2.43 -22.41 11.99
N GLY A 245 -2.82 -21.17 11.71
CA GLY A 245 -2.95 -20.08 12.66
C GLY A 245 -4.37 -19.81 13.18
N LYS A 246 -4.49 -18.85 14.12
CA LYS A 246 -5.76 -18.51 14.79
C LYS A 246 -6.63 -17.57 13.94
N TYR A 247 -7.95 -17.77 14.01
CA TYR A 247 -8.96 -16.82 13.53
C TYR A 247 -9.77 -16.41 14.74
N ILE A 248 -9.78 -15.12 15.05
CA ILE A 248 -10.54 -14.55 16.17
C ILE A 248 -11.64 -13.71 15.55
N LEU A 249 -12.88 -14.13 15.78
CA LEU A 249 -14.10 -13.42 15.43
C LEU A 249 -14.74 -13.06 16.76
N GLU A 250 -14.87 -11.76 17.03
CA GLU A 250 -15.64 -11.25 18.18
C GLU A 250 -17.01 -10.75 17.71
#